data_AF-A0A222C7W2-F1
#
_entry.id   AF-A0A222C7W2-F1
#
_cell.length_a   1.000
_cell.length_b   1.000
_cell.length_c   1.000
_cell.angle_alpha   90.00
_cell.angle_beta   90.00
_cell.angle_gamma   90.00
#
_symmetry.space_group_name_H-M   'P 1'
#
loop_
_entity.id
_entity.type
_entity.pdbx_description
1 polymer ?
#
loop_
_entity_poly.entity_id
_entity_poly.type
_entity_poly.pdbx_seq_one_letter_code
_entity_poly.pdbx_strand_id
1 'polypeptide(L)'
;ATITILALLAGKWVTIVAAWWWWSNYPYNFVMPATLLPSALVLDIVLLLTRNWTLTAVIGAWMFAALFYPTNWAIFAYSHTPLVVDGTLLSWADYMGFAYVRTGTPEYVRMIEVGSLRTFGG
;
A
#
# COMPACT_ATOMS: atom_id res chain seq x y z
N ALA A 1 8.39 9.93 14.14
CA ALA A 1 7.79 9.42 12.90
C ALA A 1 6.66 8.42 13.16
N THR A 2 6.79 7.58 14.17
CA THR A 2 5.78 6.59 14.58
C THR A 2 4.43 7.21 14.93
N ILE A 3 4.39 8.23 15.79
CA ILE A 3 3.13 8.91 16.20
C ILE A 3 2.36 9.44 14.98
N THR A 4 3.05 10.08 14.04
CA THR A 4 2.43 10.64 12.83
C THR A 4 1.86 9.55 11.91
N ILE A 5 2.58 8.44 11.74
CA ILE A 5 2.11 7.31 10.93
C ILE A 5 0.98 6.55 11.62
N LEU A 6 1.01 6.41 12.95
CA LEU A 6 -0.09 5.84 13.72
C LEU A 6 -1.36 6.67 13.58
N ALA A 7 -1.25 8.00 13.71
CA ALA A 7 -2.39 8.90 13.53
C ALA A 7 -2.97 8.81 12.10
N LEU A 8 -2.12 8.79 11.08
CA LEU A 8 -2.54 8.60 9.69
C LEU A 8 -3.24 7.25 9.49
N LEU A 9 -2.65 6.16 10.01
CA LEU A 9 -3.19 4.82 9.85
C LEU A 9 -4.54 4.68 10.57
N ALA A 10 -4.66 5.21 11.79
CA ALA A 10 -5.92 5.26 12.52
C ALA A 10 -6.98 6.04 11.75
N GLY A 11 -6.63 7.23 11.22
CA GLY A 11 -7.53 8.03 10.39
C GLY A 11 -8.01 7.26 9.14
N LYS A 12 -7.09 6.57 8.44
CA LYS A 12 -7.44 5.74 7.28
C LYS A 12 -8.40 4.61 7.66
N TRP A 13 -8.14 3.90 8.76
CA TRP A 13 -9.04 2.82 9.21
C TRP A 13 -10.42 3.33 9.59
N VAL A 14 -10.51 4.50 10.23
CA VAL A 14 -11.80 5.15 10.50
C VAL A 14 -12.57 5.41 9.20
N THR A 15 -11.90 5.95 8.17
CA THR A 15 -12.53 6.18 6.86
C THR A 15 -12.95 4.86 6.19
N ILE A 16 -12.14 3.81 6.28
CA ILE A 16 -12.47 2.48 5.73
C ILE A 16 -13.72 1.91 6.37
N VAL A 17 -13.82 1.94 7.69
CA VAL A 17 -14.99 1.41 8.40
C VAL A 17 -16.23 2.27 8.13
N ALA A 18 -16.12 3.59 8.33
CA ALA A 18 -17.27 4.47 8.30
C ALA A 18 -17.79 4.80 6.89
N ALA A 19 -16.89 5.07 5.94
CA ALA A 19 -17.27 5.54 4.60
C ALA A 19 -17.25 4.41 3.56
N TRP A 20 -16.20 3.59 3.52
CA TRP A 20 -16.05 2.59 2.47
C TRP A 20 -16.90 1.36 2.74
N TRP A 21 -16.83 0.79 3.94
CA TRP A 21 -17.58 -0.41 4.30
C TRP A 21 -19.02 -0.08 4.70
N TRP A 22 -19.24 0.75 5.73
CA TRP A 22 -20.57 1.02 6.27
C TRP A 22 -21.48 1.78 5.29
N TRP A 23 -20.99 2.88 4.70
CA TRP A 23 -21.80 3.71 3.81
C TRP A 23 -21.84 3.18 2.37
N SER A 24 -20.69 2.72 1.85
CA SER A 24 -20.53 2.42 0.41
C SER A 24 -20.44 0.93 0.08
N ASN A 25 -20.48 0.04 1.08
CA ASN A 25 -20.49 -1.43 0.93
C ASN A 25 -19.28 -2.01 0.15
N TYR A 26 -18.13 -1.35 0.17
CA TYR A 26 -16.89 -1.94 -0.32
C TYR A 26 -16.27 -2.87 0.73
N PRO A 27 -15.73 -4.03 0.33
CA PRO A 27 -15.16 -4.98 1.28
C PRO A 27 -13.81 -4.48 1.79
N TYR A 28 -13.52 -4.77 3.07
CA TYR A 28 -12.31 -4.30 3.75
C TYR A 28 -11.02 -4.63 3.02
N ASN A 29 -10.94 -5.85 2.47
CA ASN A 29 -9.76 -6.38 1.81
C ASN A 29 -9.44 -5.67 0.47
N PHE A 30 -10.43 -5.01 -0.15
CA PHE A 30 -10.26 -4.22 -1.37
C PHE A 30 -9.78 -2.79 -1.09
N VAL A 31 -10.25 -2.17 0.00
CA VAL A 31 -9.92 -0.76 0.35
C VAL A 31 -8.87 -0.66 1.46
N MET A 32 -8.24 -1.77 1.83
CA MET A 32 -7.29 -1.86 2.92
C MET A 32 -6.11 -0.88 2.74
N PRO A 33 -5.65 -0.19 3.80
CA PRO A 33 -4.60 0.81 3.65
C PRO A 33 -3.23 0.15 3.69
N ALA A 34 -2.27 0.70 2.95
CA ALA A 34 -0.86 0.40 3.15
C ALA A 34 -0.40 0.87 4.54
N THR A 35 0.59 0.18 5.11
CA THR A 35 1.22 0.53 6.38
C THR A 35 2.65 1.03 6.17
N LEU A 36 3.04 2.00 7.00
CA LEU A 36 4.39 2.57 7.08
C LEU A 36 4.98 2.38 8.48
N LEU A 37 4.34 1.57 9.35
CA LEU A 37 4.72 1.45 10.75
C LEU A 37 6.15 0.94 10.95
N PRO A 38 6.61 -0.14 10.29
CA PRO A 38 8.00 -0.60 10.42
C PRO A 38 8.99 0.43 9.90
N SER A 39 8.70 1.07 8.76
CA SER A 39 9.52 2.16 8.21
C SER A 39 9.67 3.30 9.22
N ALA A 40 8.57 3.71 9.85
CA ALA A 40 8.56 4.80 10.84
C ALA A 40 9.31 4.43 12.13
N LEU A 41 9.19 3.19 12.59
CA LEU A 41 9.95 2.69 13.75
C LEU A 41 11.45 2.75 13.48
N VAL A 42 11.89 2.29 12.31
CA VAL A 42 13.32 2.32 11.95
C VAL A 42 13.83 3.75 11.85
N LEU A 43 13.06 4.68 11.29
CA LEU A 43 13.43 6.09 11.24
C LEU A 43 13.61 6.70 12.64
N ASP A 44 12.70 6.39 13.56
CA ASP A 44 12.80 6.84 14.96
C ASP A 44 13.99 6.19 15.70
N ILE A 45 14.26 4.90 15.46
CA ILE A 45 15.41 4.18 16.05
C ILE A 45 16.74 4.76 15.54
N VAL A 46 16.87 5.04 14.24
CA VAL A 46 18.08 5.65 13.69
C VAL A 46 18.35 7.02 14.32
N LEU A 47 17.31 7.86 14.46
CA LEU A 47 17.46 9.15 15.13
C LEU A 47 17.80 9.00 16.61
N LEU A 48 17.18 8.03 17.30
CA LEU A 48 17.42 7.77 18.71
C LEU A 48 18.88 7.33 18.97
N LEU A 49 19.40 6.41 18.15
CA LEU A 49 20.74 5.85 18.31
C LEU A 49 21.84 6.84 17.88
N THR A 50 21.65 7.53 16.76
CA THR A 50 22.68 8.42 16.21
C THR A 50 22.63 9.83 16.79
N ARG A 51 21.45 10.26 17.27
CA ARG A 51 21.15 11.64 17.71
C ARG A 51 21.58 12.70 16.70
N ASN A 52 21.62 12.33 15.42
CA ASN A 52 22.10 13.20 14.36
C ASN A 52 21.10 13.20 13.19
N TRP A 53 20.61 14.40 12.88
CA TRP A 53 19.64 14.62 11.82
C TRP A 53 20.20 14.34 10.43
N THR A 54 21.49 14.59 10.17
CA THR A 54 22.09 14.31 8.85
C THR A 54 22.21 12.81 8.59
N LEU A 55 22.63 12.03 9.59
CA LEU A 55 22.67 10.57 9.49
C LEU A 55 21.28 9.96 9.36
N THR A 56 20.29 10.53 10.06
CA THR A 56 18.89 10.10 9.93
C THR A 56 18.32 10.42 8.55
N ALA A 57 18.67 11.57 7.97
CA ALA A 57 18.26 11.95 6.62
C ALA A 57 18.86 11.03 5.55
N VAL A 58 20.10 10.57 5.72
CA VAL A 58 20.75 9.68 4.75
C VAL A 58 20.31 8.23 4.96
N ILE A 59 20.58 7.66 6.14
CA ILE A 59 20.37 6.24 6.40
C ILE A 59 18.90 5.96 6.72
N GLY A 60 18.32 6.76 7.62
CA GLY A 60 16.94 6.57 8.06
C GLY A 60 15.95 6.72 6.92
N ALA A 61 16.09 7.74 6.06
CA ALA A 61 15.19 7.91 4.91
C ALA A 61 15.32 6.78 3.88
N TRP A 62 16.55 6.31 3.62
CA TRP A 62 16.77 5.20 2.70
C TRP A 62 16.17 3.90 3.22
N MET A 63 16.39 3.58 4.51
CA MET A 63 15.75 2.43 5.16
C MET A 63 14.23 2.57 5.22
N PHE A 64 13.71 3.78 5.47
CA PHE A 64 12.28 4.04 5.48
C PHE A 64 11.63 3.66 4.14
N ALA A 65 12.23 4.07 3.03
CA ALA A 65 11.75 3.75 1.68
C ALA A 65 11.92 2.25 1.36
N ALA A 66 13.08 1.67 1.63
CA ALA A 66 13.37 0.27 1.35
C ALA A 66 12.42 -0.70 2.06
N LEU A 67 11.97 -0.35 3.28
CA LEU A 67 11.08 -1.18 4.08
C LEU A 67 9.61 -1.11 3.65
N PHE A 68 9.23 -0.16 2.79
CA PHE A 68 7.84 0.02 2.41
C PHE A 68 7.25 -1.21 1.71
N TYR A 69 7.88 -1.68 0.63
CA TYR A 69 7.35 -2.80 -0.15
C TYR A 69 7.38 -4.13 0.62
N PRO A 70 8.49 -4.54 1.28
CA PRO A 70 8.53 -5.77 2.06
C PRO A 70 7.49 -5.83 3.19
N THR A 71 7.26 -4.70 3.86
CA THR A 71 6.23 -4.61 4.90
C THR A 71 4.84 -4.85 4.33
N ASN A 72 4.51 -4.18 3.23
CA ASN A 72 3.18 -4.27 2.64
C ASN A 72 2.95 -5.60 1.91
N TRP A 73 4.01 -6.26 1.46
CA TRP A 73 3.92 -7.59 0.86
C TRP A 73 3.26 -8.61 1.81
N ALA A 74 3.61 -8.61 3.10
CA ALA A 74 3.01 -9.51 4.08
C ALA A 74 1.48 -9.37 4.20
N ILE A 75 0.94 -8.20 3.84
CA ILE A 75 -0.49 -7.89 3.87
C ILE A 75 -1.13 -8.21 2.52
N PHE A 76 -0.51 -7.78 1.42
CA PHE A 76 -1.13 -7.76 0.10
C PHE A 76 -0.73 -8.93 -0.81
N ALA A 77 0.19 -9.80 -0.40
CA ALA A 77 0.64 -10.94 -1.21
C ALA A 77 -0.52 -11.81 -1.72
N TYR A 78 -1.57 -12.01 -0.91
CA TYR A 78 -2.74 -12.79 -1.33
C TYR A 78 -3.43 -12.19 -2.57
N SER A 79 -3.42 -10.87 -2.71
CA SER A 79 -4.09 -10.15 -3.81
C SER A 79 -3.37 -10.31 -5.15
N HIS A 80 -2.11 -10.75 -5.13
CA HIS A 80 -1.32 -11.07 -6.32
C HIS A 80 -1.51 -12.51 -6.82
N THR A 81 -2.33 -13.32 -6.15
CA THR A 81 -2.57 -14.69 -6.62
C THR A 81 -3.34 -14.66 -7.95
N PRO A 82 -2.98 -15.50 -8.93
CA PRO A 82 -3.61 -15.52 -10.23
C PRO A 82 -4.97 -16.22 -10.18
N LEU A 83 -5.93 -15.73 -10.95
CA LEU A 83 -7.18 -16.42 -11.28
C LEU A 83 -7.55 -16.22 -12.75
N VAL A 84 -8.39 -17.10 -13.27
CA VAL A 84 -8.91 -17.00 -14.65
C VAL A 84 -10.39 -16.69 -14.60
N VAL A 85 -10.80 -15.58 -15.24
CA VAL A 85 -12.19 -15.14 -15.35
C VAL A 85 -12.49 -14.94 -16.83
N ASP A 86 -13.53 -15.62 -17.33
CA ASP A 86 -13.96 -15.54 -18.74
C ASP A 86 -12.80 -15.74 -19.75
N GLY A 87 -11.85 -16.63 -19.42
CA GLY A 87 -10.69 -16.94 -20.24
C GLY A 87 -9.53 -15.95 -20.14
N THR A 88 -9.64 -14.90 -19.31
CA THR A 88 -8.59 -13.91 -19.07
C THR A 88 -7.87 -14.16 -17.75
N LEU A 89 -6.54 -14.00 -17.73
CA LEU A 89 -5.73 -14.09 -16.52
C LEU A 89 -5.79 -12.74 -15.77
N LEU A 90 -6.25 -12.77 -14.52
CA LEU A 90 -6.31 -11.60 -13.64
C LEU A 90 -5.64 -11.91 -12.30
N SER A 91 -5.17 -10.87 -11.61
CA SER A 91 -4.87 -10.98 -10.19
C SER A 91 -6.15 -10.86 -9.37
N TRP A 92 -6.16 -11.37 -8.13
CA TRP A 92 -7.28 -11.13 -7.21
C TRP A 92 -7.55 -9.63 -6.99
N ALA A 93 -6.51 -8.80 -6.99
CA ALA A 93 -6.63 -7.35 -6.90
C ALA A 93 -7.43 -6.77 -8.07
N ASP A 94 -7.12 -7.20 -9.30
CA ASP A 94 -7.82 -6.72 -10.49
C ASP A 94 -9.26 -7.25 -10.55
N TYR A 95 -9.49 -8.51 -10.16
CA TYR A 95 -10.83 -9.07 -10.09
C TYR A 95 -11.71 -8.33 -9.06
N MET A 96 -11.19 -7.99 -7.88
CA MET A 96 -11.93 -7.15 -6.93
C MET A 96 -12.24 -5.77 -7.51
N GLY A 97 -11.30 -5.16 -8.24
CA GLY A 97 -11.51 -3.89 -8.93
C GLY A 97 -12.56 -3.93 -10.04
N PHE A 98 -12.77 -5.11 -10.64
CA PHE A 98 -13.81 -5.37 -11.64
C PHE A 98 -15.16 -5.68 -10.98
N ALA A 99 -15.18 -6.54 -9.97
CA ALA A 99 -16.39 -6.99 -9.29
C ALA A 99 -17.07 -5.87 -8.48
N TYR A 100 -16.29 -4.99 -7.85
CA TYR A 100 -16.80 -3.85 -7.08
C TYR A 100 -16.76 -2.57 -7.90
N VAL A 101 -17.90 -2.25 -8.52
CA VAL A 101 -18.06 -1.11 -9.43
C VAL A 101 -17.83 0.22 -8.73
N ARG A 102 -16.88 1.01 -9.25
CA ARG A 102 -16.59 2.38 -8.80
C ARG A 102 -17.03 3.38 -9.87
N THR A 103 -18.17 4.03 -9.65
CA THR A 103 -18.85 4.89 -10.64
C THR A 103 -18.01 6.05 -11.18
N GLY A 104 -17.07 6.58 -10.38
CA GLY A 104 -16.23 7.72 -10.75
C GLY A 104 -14.76 7.40 -11.03
N THR A 105 -14.33 6.13 -10.94
CA THR A 105 -12.92 5.76 -11.11
C THR A 105 -12.77 4.57 -12.07
N PRO A 106 -12.83 4.83 -13.39
CA PRO A 106 -12.66 3.79 -14.39
C PRO A 106 -11.22 3.26 -14.43
N GLU A 107 -11.04 2.08 -15.03
CA GLU A 107 -9.77 1.32 -15.02
C GLU A 107 -8.59 2.10 -15.61
N TYR A 108 -8.80 2.81 -16.72
CA TYR A 108 -7.76 3.59 -17.41
C TYR A 108 -7.20 4.77 -16.61
N VAL A 109 -7.82 5.16 -15.49
CA VAL A 109 -7.30 6.21 -14.59
C VAL A 109 -6.20 5.67 -13.66
N ARG A 110 -6.05 4.33 -13.56
CA ARG A 110 -5.03 3.72 -12.70
C ARG A 110 -3.63 4.00 -13.23
N MET A 111 -2.78 4.55 -12.37
CA MET A 111 -1.34 4.67 -12.61
C MET A 111 -0.65 3.45 -12.00
N ILE A 112 -0.58 2.37 -12.77
CA ILE A 112 0.13 1.14 -12.42
C ILE A 112 1.17 0.82 -13.49
N GLU A 113 2.03 -0.15 -13.23
CA GLU A 113 2.98 -0.62 -14.23
C GLU A 113 2.25 -1.28 -15.42
N VAL A 114 2.56 -0.84 -16.64
CA VAL A 114 2.04 -1.41 -17.91
C VAL A 114 3.21 -1.91 -18.79
N GLY A 115 4.40 -2.04 -18.19
CA GLY A 115 5.65 -2.32 -18.90
C GLY A 115 6.17 -1.12 -19.71
N SER A 116 7.46 -1.15 -20.01
CA SER A 116 8.09 -0.20 -20.92
C SER A 116 9.15 -0.89 -21.75
N LEU A 117 9.46 -0.35 -22.94
CA LEU A 117 10.54 -0.88 -23.80
C LEU A 117 11.94 -0.75 -23.17
N ARG A 118 12.05 -0.09 -22.02
CA ARG A 118 13.31 0.14 -21.29
C ARG A 118 13.39 -0.66 -19.99
N THR A 119 12.33 -1.39 -19.62
CA THR A 119 12.30 -2.18 -18.40
C THR A 119 12.85 -3.57 -18.69
N PHE A 120 13.84 -3.99 -17.91
CA PHE A 120 14.26 -5.39 -17.84
C PHE A 120 13.59 -6.01 -16.61
N GLY A 121 12.53 -6.79 -16.82
CA GLY A 121 11.72 -7.35 -15.74
C GLY A 121 12.48 -8.38 -14.88
N GLY A 122 12.19 -8.38 -13.58
CA GLY A 122 12.74 -9.26 -12.55
C GLY A 122 12.18 -8.95 -11.18
#